data_AF-A0A7V7DV23-F1
#
_entry.id   AF-A0A7V7DV23-F1
#
_cell.length_a   1.000
_cell.length_b   1.000
_cell.length_c   1.000
_cell.angle_alpha   90.00
_cell.angle_beta   90.00
_cell.angle_gamma   90.00
#
_symmetry.space_group_name_H-M   'P 1'
#
loop_
_entity.id
_entity.type
_entity.pdbx_description
1 polymer ?
#
loop_
_entity_poly.entity_id
_entity_poly.type
_entity_poly.pdbx_seq_one_letter_code
_entity_poly.pdbx_strand_id
1 'polypeptide(L)'
;MDRKFVEGVLLRCFIYGFVLLLFWFVLFLAAGAWMYDFHSAMFDITRHEFDVMNYCGMGLLKILVFVGFLIPYIAMRWTAKNQKR
;
A
#
# COMPACT_ATOMS: atom_id res chain seq x y z
N MET A 1 2.97 -20.28 17.94
CA MET A 1 2.14 -19.14 17.51
C MET A 1 0.99 -19.68 16.68
N ASP A 2 -0.25 -19.28 16.96
CA ASP A 2 -1.43 -19.80 16.27
C ASP A 2 -1.43 -19.35 14.79
N ARG A 3 -1.59 -20.28 13.84
CA ARG A 3 -1.70 -19.97 12.41
C ARG A 3 -2.81 -18.96 12.15
N LYS A 4 -3.94 -19.08 12.86
CA LYS A 4 -5.08 -18.16 12.74
C LYS A 4 -4.75 -16.75 13.19
N PHE A 5 -3.89 -16.62 14.19
CA PHE A 5 -3.38 -15.33 14.60
C PHE A 5 -2.54 -14.69 13.49
N VAL A 6 -1.60 -15.43 12.88
CA VAL A 6 -0.75 -14.92 11.78
C VAL A 6 -1.58 -14.55 10.55
N GLU A 7 -2.53 -15.42 10.14
CA GLU A 7 -3.50 -15.13 9.07
C GLU A 7 -4.24 -13.81 9.34
N GLY A 8 -4.69 -13.61 10.59
CA GLY A 8 -5.39 -12.39 11.00
C GLY A 8 -4.51 -11.14 10.97
N VAL A 9 -3.26 -11.23 11.41
CA VAL A 9 -2.30 -10.11 11.36
C VAL A 9 -2.01 -9.72 9.92
N LEU A 10 -1.68 -10.67 9.04
CA LEU A 10 -1.39 -10.37 7.63
C LEU A 10 -2.58 -9.73 6.93
N LEU A 11 -3.80 -10.21 7.17
CA LEU A 11 -5.00 -9.61 6.59
C LEU A 11 -5.23 -8.18 7.09
N ARG A 12 -5.04 -7.92 8.39
CA ARG A 12 -5.18 -6.56 8.95
C ARG A 12 -4.12 -5.62 8.39
N CYS A 13 -2.85 -6.06 8.32
CA CYS A 13 -1.78 -5.28 7.70
C CYS A 13 -2.09 -4.97 6.23
N PHE A 14 -2.62 -5.93 5.47
CA PHE A 14 -3.07 -5.69 4.10
C PHE A 14 -4.19 -4.64 4.05
N ILE A 15 -5.23 -4.77 4.89
CA ILE A 15 -6.35 -3.81 4.91
C ILE A 15 -5.85 -2.40 5.24
N TYR A 16 -5.08 -2.22 6.31
CA TYR A 16 -4.57 -0.90 6.67
C TYR A 16 -3.61 -0.34 5.63
N GLY A 17 -2.74 -1.18 5.06
CA GLY A 17 -1.85 -0.77 3.97
C GLY A 17 -2.61 -0.34 2.72
N PHE A 18 -3.71 -1.03 2.39
CA PHE A 18 -4.55 -0.68 1.25
C PHE A 18 -5.39 0.59 1.52
N VAL A 19 -5.89 0.78 2.74
CA VAL A 19 -6.57 2.02 3.15
C VAL A 19 -5.61 3.21 3.04
N LEU A 20 -4.37 3.06 3.50
CA LEU A 20 -3.34 4.10 3.35
C LEU A 20 -3.08 4.42 1.88
N LEU A 21 -2.98 3.39 1.02
CA LEU A 21 -2.80 3.57 -0.42
C LEU A 21 -3.97 4.34 -1.04
N LEU A 22 -5.22 3.98 -0.72
CA LEU A 22 -6.41 4.67 -1.20
C LEU A 22 -6.49 6.11 -0.68
N PHE A 23 -6.17 6.32 0.58
CA PHE A 23 -6.15 7.64 1.19
C PHE A 23 -5.14 8.55 0.49
N TRP A 24 -3.90 8.07 0.28
CA TRP A 24 -2.89 8.80 -0.48
C TRP A 24 -3.37 9.09 -1.91
N PHE A 25 -3.93 8.10 -2.60
CA PHE A 25 -4.46 8.28 -3.96
C PHE A 25 -5.56 9.35 -4.02
N VAL A 26 -6.51 9.33 -3.09
CA VAL A 26 -7.58 10.34 -3.01
C VAL A 26 -7.02 11.73 -2.70
N LEU A 27 -6.07 11.83 -1.76
CA LEU A 27 -5.39 13.09 -1.49
C LEU A 27 -4.65 13.63 -2.71
N PHE A 28 -4.00 12.75 -3.48
CA PHE A 28 -3.31 13.13 -4.71
C PHE A 28 -4.26 13.64 -5.79
N LEU A 29 -5.44 13.01 -5.94
CA LEU A 29 -6.45 13.48 -6.90
C LEU A 29 -7.13 14.79 -6.45
N ALA A 30 -7.53 14.89 -5.18
CA ALA A 30 -8.33 16.00 -4.68
C ALA A 30 -7.49 17.24 -4.32
N ALA A 31 -6.28 17.01 -3.80
CA ALA A 31 -5.40 18.05 -3.25
C ALA A 31 -4.00 18.05 -3.88
N GLY A 32 -3.83 17.45 -5.06
CA GLY A 32 -2.53 17.36 -5.75
C GLY A 32 -1.86 18.69 -6.02
N ALA A 33 -2.64 19.73 -6.37
CA ALA A 33 -2.12 21.08 -6.56
C ALA A 33 -1.60 21.68 -5.24
N TRP A 34 -2.39 21.59 -4.17
CA TRP A 34 -1.98 22.08 -2.84
C TRP A 34 -0.74 21.34 -2.31
N MET A 35 -0.68 20.02 -2.49
CA MET A 35 0.51 19.25 -2.13
C MET A 35 1.72 19.66 -2.95
N TYR A 36 1.57 19.89 -4.26
CA TYR A 36 2.64 20.37 -5.11
C TYR A 36 3.14 21.75 -4.66
N ASP A 37 2.25 22.70 -4.37
CA ASP A 37 2.63 24.04 -3.92
C ASP A 37 3.38 23.98 -2.59
N PHE A 38 2.93 23.12 -1.66
CA PHE A 38 3.60 22.91 -0.38
C PHE A 38 5.00 22.29 -0.56
N HIS A 39 5.14 21.28 -1.42
CA HIS A 39 6.43 20.61 -1.63
C HIS A 39 7.40 21.47 -2.44
N SER A 40 6.91 22.20 -3.45
CA SER A 40 7.73 23.11 -4.26
C SER A 40 8.20 24.34 -3.48
N ALA A 41 7.50 24.74 -2.42
CA ALA A 41 7.98 25.76 -1.49
C ALA A 41 9.17 25.29 -0.62
N MET A 42 9.34 23.98 -0.43
CA MET A 42 10.44 23.42 0.37
C MET A 42 11.60 22.91 -0.50
N PHE A 43 11.31 22.47 -1.73
CA PHE A 43 12.27 21.86 -2.64
C PHE A 43 12.05 22.38 -4.06
N ASP A 44 13.12 22.60 -4.82
CA ASP A 44 13.02 22.96 -6.23
C ASP A 44 12.64 21.73 -7.08
N ILE A 45 11.34 21.43 -7.14
CA ILE A 45 10.79 20.29 -7.87
C ILE A 45 9.80 20.75 -8.92
N THR A 46 9.90 20.17 -10.11
CA THR A 46 8.92 20.40 -11.17
C THR A 46 7.64 19.60 -10.91
N ARG A 47 6.54 20.04 -11.52
CA ARG A 47 5.25 19.32 -11.42
C ARG A 47 5.36 17.87 -11.92
N HIS A 48 6.12 17.64 -12.98
CA HIS A 48 6.34 16.30 -13.52
C HIS A 48 7.09 15.41 -12.52
N GLU A 49 8.16 15.90 -11.89
CA GLU A 49 8.91 15.14 -10.88
C GLU A 49 8.05 14.81 -9.67
N PHE A 50 7.22 15.75 -9.22
CA PHE A 50 6.25 15.52 -8.14
C PHE A 50 5.26 14.41 -8.49
N ASP A 51 4.68 14.44 -9.70
CA ASP A 51 3.71 13.44 -10.15
C ASP A 51 4.37 12.04 -10.27
N VAL A 52 5.59 11.98 -10.84
CA VAL A 52 6.37 10.73 -10.93
C VAL A 52 6.71 10.18 -9.55
N MET A 53 7.15 11.02 -8.61
CA MET A 53 7.50 10.59 -7.26
C MET A 53 6.30 10.01 -6.52
N ASN A 54 5.13 10.66 -6.60
CA ASN A 54 3.90 10.16 -5.99
C ASN A 54 3.42 8.87 -6.65
N TYR A 55 3.47 8.80 -7.98
CA TYR A 55 3.09 7.59 -8.71
C TYR A 55 3.99 6.40 -8.33
N CYS A 56 5.31 6.60 -8.32
CA CYS A 56 6.28 5.60 -7.90
C CYS A 56 6.10 5.21 -6.42
N GLY A 57 5.87 6.18 -5.53
CA GLY A 57 5.62 5.95 -4.10
C GLY A 57 4.37 5.10 -3.86
N MET A 58 3.25 5.44 -4.51
CA MET A 58 2.03 4.64 -4.48
C MET A 58 2.24 3.24 -5.09
N GLY A 59 2.96 3.15 -6.21
CA GLY A 59 3.29 1.88 -6.85
C GLY A 59 4.12 0.97 -5.93
N LEU A 60 5.14 1.52 -5.28
CA LEU A 60 5.98 0.79 -4.33
C LEU A 60 5.19 0.32 -3.12
N LEU A 61 4.39 1.20 -2.50
CA LEU A 61 3.53 0.83 -1.37
C LEU A 61 2.55 -0.28 -1.77
N LYS A 62 1.95 -0.18 -2.96
CA LYS A 62 1.06 -1.20 -3.50
C LYS A 62 1.78 -2.55 -3.61
N ILE A 63 2.99 -2.59 -4.18
CA ILE A 63 3.77 -3.82 -4.29
C ILE A 63 4.10 -4.39 -2.91
N LEU A 64 4.59 -3.57 -1.98
CA LEU A 64 4.93 -4.00 -0.62
C LEU A 64 3.73 -4.56 0.12
N VAL A 65 2.56 -3.93 0.01
CA VAL A 65 1.33 -4.39 0.66
C VAL A 65 0.85 -5.72 0.08
N PHE A 66 0.92 -5.88 -1.24
CA PHE A 66 0.51 -7.13 -1.89
C PHE A 66 1.49 -8.27 -1.61
N VAL A 67 2.78 -8.05 -1.85
CA VAL A 67 3.82 -9.08 -1.71
C VAL A 67 4.10 -9.40 -0.24
N GLY A 68 4.13 -8.39 0.63
CA GLY A 68 4.44 -8.56 2.04
C GLY A 68 3.29 -9.12 2.88
N PHE A 69 2.03 -8.87 2.49
CA PHE A 69 0.88 -9.25 3.32
C PHE A 69 -0.15 -10.15 2.59
N LEU A 70 -0.61 -9.76 1.40
CA LEU A 70 -1.69 -10.48 0.72
C LEU A 70 -1.24 -11.86 0.20
N ILE A 71 -0.10 -11.91 -0.49
CA ILE A 71 0.41 -13.16 -1.06
C ILE A 71 0.68 -14.20 0.05
N PRO A 72 1.38 -13.87 1.15
CA PRO A 72 1.56 -14.78 2.27
C PRO A 72 0.25 -15.24 2.92
N TYR A 73 -0.72 -14.34 3.07
CA TYR A 73 -2.04 -14.68 3.59
C TYR A 73 -2.74 -15.73 2.71
N ILE A 74 -2.74 -15.53 1.39
CA ILE A 74 -3.33 -16.47 0.42
C ILE A 74 -2.60 -17.82 0.47
N ALA A 75 -1.27 -17.81 0.52
CA ALA A 75 -0.46 -19.02 0.57
C ALA A 75 -0.81 -19.88 1.79
N MET A 76 -0.86 -19.28 2.99
CA MET A 76 -1.25 -20.00 4.22
C MET A 76 -2.66 -20.58 4.14
N ARG A 77 -3.62 -19.80 3.60
CA ARG A 77 -5.01 -20.26 3.42
C ARG A 77 -5.10 -21.44 2.46
N TRP A 78 -4.29 -21.44 1.41
CA TRP A 78 -4.23 -22.55 0.45
C TRP A 78 -3.63 -23.81 1.08
N THR A 79 -2.47 -23.70 1.73
CA THR A 79 -1.84 -24.85 2.41
C THR A 79 -2.77 -25.44 3.48
N ALA A 80 -3.47 -24.60 4.23
CA ALA A 80 -4.44 -25.03 5.24
C ALA A 80 -5.65 -25.77 4.65
N LYS A 81 -6.07 -25.44 3.42
CA LYS A 81 -7.16 -26.12 2.72
C LYS A 81 -6.73 -27.50 2.20
N ASN A 82 -5.50 -27.61 1.69
CA ASN A 82 -4.96 -28.86 1.16
C ASN A 82 -4.72 -29.91 2.25
N GLN A 83 -4.41 -29.51 3.50
CA GLN A 83 -4.27 -30.42 4.63
C GLN A 83 -5.58 -31.06 5.11
N LYS A 84 -6.74 -30.57 4.66
CA LYS A 84 -8.06 -31.12 5.00
C LYS A 84 -8.62 -32.08 3.94
N ARG A 85 -7.91 -32.28 2.83
CA ARG A 85 -8.19 -33.29 1.81
C ARG A 85 -7.25 -34.48 2.02
#